data_AF-A0A3A5LC37-F1
#
_entry.id   AF-A0A3A5LC37-F1
#
_cell.length_a   1.000
_cell.length_b   1.000
_cell.length_c   1.000
_cell.angle_alpha   90.00
_cell.angle_beta   90.00
_cell.angle_gamma   90.00
#
_symmetry.space_group_name_H-M   'P 1'
#
loop_
_entity.id
_entity.type
_entity.pdbx_description
1 polymer ?
#
loop_
_entity_poly.entity_id
_entity_poly.type
_entity_poly.pdbx_seq_one_letter_code
_entity_poly.pdbx_strand_id
1 'polypeptide(L)'
;MTFKLTYFKTVDLSEPQWAEKIRDRVSRLIDTIETFEIPDDPVIVHYVGKDWFRIMSARSLKSMLDYQQQHLDYVQDYARDHSGIALSLSRKTESTPLEHRYNLFLASLIQANLEYQAIFTLCKSFEEKWNFYREIDPQFKDKALFGSIRETFSAKEQAYFDKFAACFTQDSLSDFIPITSYVENLHFQQVTHFKKCKDYKESMGSRKYDEICCPSTRAVIDGKKSLLTRDAADSFVAIYMVLASMARVETDEIQAFLGKQESDYLRLGEQKLYRYLQNPRLFGFTSATRELLLEMGVAKIKLTFKGDYTHLWSLHEATPKQNVLKMLIDYSKMDSAYPALVRFFTAHTQRHHHPLVKQAVDALVKGDNIHNVMMTLETEARKHPLFNEEGSLMRRLRFITMYIGYGAAPPKKEPKEEITLTV
;
A
#
# COMPACT_ATOMS: atom_id res chain seq x y z
N MET A 1 -15.41 -17.66 -14.00
CA MET A 1 -16.77 -17.08 -14.20
C MET A 1 -16.66 -15.94 -15.20
N THR A 2 -17.51 -15.87 -16.21
CA THR A 2 -17.49 -14.78 -17.20
C THR A 2 -18.08 -13.52 -16.58
N PHE A 3 -17.25 -12.52 -16.29
CA PHE A 3 -17.71 -11.21 -15.82
C PHE A 3 -18.64 -10.57 -16.86
N LYS A 4 -19.84 -10.17 -16.44
CA LYS A 4 -20.80 -9.47 -17.29
C LYS A 4 -20.79 -7.98 -16.93
N LEU A 5 -20.44 -7.15 -17.90
CA LEU A 5 -20.49 -5.69 -17.77
C LEU A 5 -21.92 -5.24 -17.45
N THR A 6 -22.05 -4.29 -16.52
CA THR A 6 -23.32 -3.70 -16.12
C THR A 6 -23.56 -2.38 -16.85
N TYR A 7 -22.56 -1.52 -16.90
CA TYR A 7 -22.62 -0.16 -17.43
C TYR A 7 -22.16 -0.06 -18.88
N PHE A 8 -21.17 -0.86 -19.28
CA PHE A 8 -20.51 -0.73 -20.59
C PHE A 8 -20.85 -1.86 -21.58
N LYS A 9 -22.03 -2.47 -21.47
CA LYS A 9 -22.48 -3.60 -22.34
C LYS A 9 -22.35 -3.34 -23.84
N THR A 10 -22.49 -2.08 -24.26
CA THR A 10 -22.47 -1.65 -25.67
C THR A 10 -21.09 -1.25 -26.16
N VAL A 11 -20.09 -1.22 -25.28
CA VAL A 11 -18.74 -0.80 -25.63
C VAL A 11 -17.89 -2.04 -25.88
N ASP A 12 -17.42 -2.16 -27.12
CA ASP A 12 -16.54 -3.24 -27.52
C ASP A 12 -15.08 -2.79 -27.50
N LEU A 13 -14.27 -3.38 -26.62
CA LEU A 13 -12.82 -3.22 -26.57
C LEU A 13 -12.07 -4.47 -27.05
N SER A 14 -12.76 -5.44 -27.67
CA SER A 14 -12.15 -6.70 -28.13
C SER A 14 -11.22 -6.56 -29.34
N GLU A 15 -11.10 -5.36 -29.93
CA GLU A 15 -10.13 -5.09 -30.99
C GLU A 15 -8.69 -5.33 -30.49
N PRO A 16 -7.84 -6.02 -31.28
CA PRO A 16 -6.48 -6.41 -30.85
C PRO A 16 -5.63 -5.27 -30.31
N GLN A 17 -5.76 -4.06 -30.89
CA GLN A 17 -5.00 -2.88 -30.49
C GLN A 17 -5.14 -2.52 -29.01
N TRP A 18 -6.31 -2.75 -28.40
CA TRP A 18 -6.52 -2.44 -26.98
C TRP A 18 -5.93 -3.54 -26.10
N ALA A 19 -6.13 -4.80 -26.51
CA ALA A 19 -5.57 -5.96 -25.82
C ALA A 19 -4.04 -5.90 -25.77
N GLU A 20 -3.38 -5.55 -26.88
CA GLU A 20 -1.93 -5.36 -26.96
C GLU A 20 -1.45 -4.24 -26.05
N LYS A 21 -2.07 -3.05 -26.14
CA LYS A 21 -1.71 -1.90 -25.29
C LYS A 21 -1.87 -2.19 -23.81
N ILE A 22 -2.91 -2.93 -23.41
CA ILE A 22 -3.11 -3.33 -22.02
C ILE A 22 -2.01 -4.32 -21.62
N ARG A 23 -1.82 -5.39 -22.40
CA ARG A 23 -0.83 -6.45 -22.13
C ARG A 23 0.59 -5.89 -21.96
N ASP A 24 1.01 -4.99 -22.84
CA ASP A 24 2.34 -4.36 -22.80
C ASP A 24 2.58 -3.49 -21.55
N ARG A 25 1.51 -3.13 -20.83
CA ARG A 25 1.58 -2.30 -19.62
C ARG A 25 1.43 -3.09 -18.32
N VAL A 26 1.10 -4.38 -18.36
CA VAL A 26 0.96 -5.24 -17.17
C VAL A 26 2.23 -5.20 -16.32
N SER A 27 3.41 -5.22 -16.94
CA SER A 27 4.72 -5.16 -16.26
C SER A 27 4.96 -3.88 -15.44
N ARG A 28 4.16 -2.83 -15.67
CA ARG A 28 4.17 -1.60 -14.86
C ARG A 28 3.34 -1.72 -13.59
N LEU A 29 2.51 -2.76 -13.47
CA LEU A 29 1.69 -3.07 -12.30
C LEU A 29 2.35 -4.07 -11.34
N ILE A 30 3.34 -4.81 -11.85
CA ILE A 30 4.05 -5.84 -11.09
C ILE A 30 5.09 -5.19 -10.19
N ASP A 31 4.99 -5.47 -8.89
CA ASP A 31 6.04 -5.14 -7.94
C ASP A 31 7.19 -6.14 -8.09
N THR A 32 8.37 -5.65 -8.47
CA THR A 32 9.55 -6.48 -8.73
C THR A 32 10.50 -6.60 -7.54
N ILE A 33 10.06 -6.22 -6.33
CA ILE A 33 10.90 -6.26 -5.13
C ILE A 33 10.54 -7.45 -4.24
N GLU A 34 9.35 -7.45 -3.65
CA GLU A 34 8.96 -8.48 -2.68
C GLU A 34 8.06 -9.56 -3.29
N THR A 35 7.06 -9.18 -4.09
CA THR A 35 5.98 -10.10 -4.47
C THR A 35 6.11 -10.69 -5.86
N PHE A 36 6.76 -10.02 -6.82
CA PHE A 36 6.77 -10.39 -8.24
C PHE A 36 5.36 -10.53 -8.85
N GLU A 37 4.40 -9.82 -8.28
CA GLU A 37 2.98 -9.87 -8.62
C GLU A 37 2.37 -8.46 -8.60
N ILE A 38 1.12 -8.34 -9.07
CA ILE A 38 0.33 -7.12 -8.85
C ILE A 38 -0.02 -7.04 -7.36
N PRO A 39 0.38 -5.98 -6.64
CA PRO A 39 0.25 -5.93 -5.18
C PRO A 39 -1.19 -5.66 -4.72
N ASP A 40 -1.57 -6.22 -3.57
CA ASP A 40 -2.86 -5.96 -2.88
C ASP A 40 -2.90 -4.61 -2.15
N ASP A 41 -1.74 -3.99 -1.95
CA ASP A 41 -1.55 -2.68 -1.34
C ASP A 41 -0.81 -1.72 -2.29
N PRO A 42 -1.37 -1.46 -3.49
CA PRO A 42 -0.68 -0.71 -4.53
C PRO A 42 -0.46 0.75 -4.14
N VAL A 43 0.65 1.31 -4.60
CA VAL A 43 0.96 2.74 -4.60
C VAL A 43 1.48 3.15 -5.98
N ILE A 44 1.13 4.36 -6.43
CA ILE A 44 1.72 4.96 -7.63
C ILE A 44 3.08 5.54 -7.24
N VAL A 45 4.11 5.10 -7.96
CA VAL A 45 5.49 5.55 -7.74
C VAL A 45 5.66 6.98 -8.25
N HIS A 46 6.07 7.88 -7.36
CA HIS A 46 6.38 9.28 -7.69
C HIS A 46 7.88 9.44 -7.96
N TYR A 47 8.26 9.48 -9.24
CA TYR A 47 9.66 9.70 -9.61
C TYR A 47 10.05 11.18 -9.54
N VAL A 48 11.21 11.47 -8.95
CA VAL A 48 11.75 12.83 -8.90
C VAL A 48 12.19 13.25 -10.30
N GLY A 49 11.57 14.31 -10.82
CA GLY A 49 11.91 14.89 -12.13
C GLY A 49 11.47 14.07 -13.35
N LYS A 50 10.66 13.02 -13.19
CA LYS A 50 10.14 12.19 -14.29
C LYS A 50 8.65 11.89 -14.08
N ASP A 51 7.85 12.00 -15.13
CA ASP A 51 6.42 11.60 -15.11
C ASP A 51 6.27 10.15 -15.63
N TRP A 52 6.91 9.20 -14.94
CA TRP A 52 6.84 7.78 -15.27
C TRP A 52 5.78 7.09 -14.42
N PHE A 53 5.00 6.20 -15.06
CA PHE A 53 3.98 5.42 -14.35
C PHE A 53 4.51 4.03 -13.97
N ARG A 54 4.39 3.70 -12.68
CA ARG A 54 4.61 2.36 -12.13
C ARG A 54 3.82 2.20 -10.83
N ILE A 55 3.36 0.99 -10.56
CA ILE A 55 2.82 0.56 -9.27
C ILE A 55 3.89 -0.23 -8.52
N MET A 56 3.91 -0.07 -7.20
CA MET A 56 4.65 -0.90 -6.26
C MET A 56 3.76 -1.25 -5.07
N SER A 57 4.13 -2.24 -4.26
CA SER A 57 3.53 -2.44 -2.95
C SER A 57 3.96 -1.32 -2.00
N ALA A 58 3.01 -0.85 -1.19
CA ALA A 58 3.30 0.04 -0.07
C ALA A 58 4.31 -0.61 0.91
N ARG A 59 4.22 -1.93 1.12
CA ARG A 59 5.16 -2.69 1.97
C ARG A 59 6.57 -2.66 1.39
N SER A 60 6.77 -3.06 0.13
CA SER A 60 8.08 -3.00 -0.53
C SER A 60 8.70 -1.60 -0.44
N LEU A 61 7.89 -0.56 -0.70
CA LEU A 61 8.36 0.81 -0.63
C LEU A 61 8.78 1.22 0.80
N LYS A 62 8.02 0.81 1.81
CA LYS A 62 8.35 1.03 3.21
C LYS A 62 9.62 0.28 3.63
N SER A 63 9.75 -0.99 3.24
CA SER A 63 10.95 -1.80 3.48
C SER A 63 12.22 -1.12 2.93
N MET A 64 12.13 -0.52 1.75
CA MET A 64 13.25 0.24 1.17
C MET A 64 13.59 1.51 1.95
N LEU A 65 12.57 2.25 2.41
CA LEU A 65 12.76 3.46 3.23
C LEU A 65 13.37 3.09 4.59
N ASP A 66 12.87 2.03 5.23
CA ASP A 66 13.37 1.53 6.50
C ASP A 66 14.81 1.04 6.36
N TYR A 67 15.14 0.32 5.27
CA TYR A 67 16.52 -0.08 4.95
C TYR A 67 17.45 1.12 4.83
N GLN A 68 17.04 2.17 4.11
CA GLN A 68 17.81 3.41 3.97
C GLN A 68 18.03 4.08 5.32
N GLN A 69 16.97 4.23 6.12
CA GLN A 69 17.04 4.86 7.43
C GLN A 69 17.99 4.09 8.37
N GLN A 70 17.89 2.77 8.42
CA GLN A 70 18.79 1.92 9.22
C GLN A 70 20.27 2.11 8.87
N HIS A 71 20.59 2.29 7.58
CA HIS A 71 21.98 2.53 7.15
C HIS A 71 22.48 3.91 7.60
N LEU A 72 21.61 4.92 7.52
CA LEU A 72 21.94 6.28 7.93
C LEU A 72 22.10 6.39 9.45
N ASP A 73 21.22 5.74 10.21
CA ASP A 73 21.29 5.66 11.67
C ASP A 73 22.58 4.95 12.10
N TYR A 74 22.92 3.82 11.47
CA TYR A 74 24.15 3.11 11.78
C TYR A 74 25.41 3.96 11.57
N VAL A 75 25.47 4.78 10.51
CA VAL A 75 26.60 5.70 10.28
C VAL A 75 26.70 6.75 11.39
N GLN A 76 25.56 7.25 11.88
CA GLN A 76 25.54 8.22 12.99
C GLN A 76 25.94 7.57 14.31
N ASP A 77 25.41 6.39 14.60
CA ASP A 77 25.69 5.66 15.82
C ASP A 77 27.15 5.19 15.86
N TYR A 78 27.72 4.78 14.73
CA TYR A 78 29.14 4.43 14.63
C TYR A 78 30.05 5.61 14.97
N ALA A 79 29.67 6.83 14.58
CA ALA A 79 30.43 8.03 14.92
C ALA A 79 30.40 8.37 16.43
N ARG A 80 29.44 7.82 17.18
CA ARG A 80 29.29 8.00 18.63
C ARG A 80 29.86 6.84 19.44
N ASP A 81 30.15 5.70 18.82
CA ASP A 81 30.66 4.51 19.51
C ASP A 81 32.18 4.56 19.69
N HIS A 82 32.63 5.03 20.85
CA HIS A 82 34.04 5.03 21.24
C HIS A 82 34.64 3.63 21.44
N SER A 83 33.81 2.65 21.80
CA SER A 83 34.28 1.29 22.10
C SER A 83 34.68 0.52 20.84
N GLY A 84 34.14 0.92 19.68
CA GLY A 84 34.36 0.26 18.39
C GLY A 84 33.80 -1.16 18.29
N ILE A 85 33.00 -1.59 19.27
CA ILE A 85 32.39 -2.93 19.33
C ILE A 85 30.91 -2.93 19.77
N ALA A 86 30.36 -1.80 20.25
CA ALA A 86 29.04 -1.76 20.88
C ALA A 86 27.91 -2.09 19.89
N LEU A 87 28.01 -1.59 18.66
CA LEU A 87 27.00 -1.83 17.64
C LEU A 87 26.99 -3.30 17.20
N SER A 88 28.15 -3.91 17.01
CA SER A 88 28.24 -5.35 16.74
C SER A 88 27.72 -6.18 17.91
N LEU A 89 28.04 -5.78 19.15
CA LEU A 89 27.60 -6.48 20.35
C LEU A 89 26.08 -6.53 20.48
N SER A 90 25.40 -5.43 20.18
CA SER A 90 23.93 -5.32 20.23
C SER A 90 23.18 -6.14 19.16
N ARG A 91 23.87 -6.59 18.11
CA ARG A 91 23.26 -7.26 16.95
C ARG A 91 23.31 -8.78 17.01
N LYS A 92 24.05 -9.38 17.95
CA LYS A 92 24.12 -10.84 18.08
C LYS A 92 22.83 -11.41 18.66
N THR A 93 22.04 -12.08 17.81
CA THR A 93 20.80 -12.77 18.18
C THR A 93 21.02 -14.20 18.67
N GLU A 94 22.14 -14.82 18.32
CA GLU A 94 22.54 -16.15 18.80
C GLU A 94 23.94 -16.08 19.41
N SER A 95 24.11 -16.64 20.60
CA SER A 95 25.39 -16.66 21.32
C SER A 95 25.50 -17.95 22.12
N THR A 96 26.67 -18.57 22.07
CA THR A 96 27.00 -19.66 23.00
C THR A 96 27.00 -19.14 24.45
N PRO A 97 26.90 -20.02 25.46
CA PRO A 97 26.95 -19.59 26.86
C PRO A 97 28.19 -18.76 27.21
N LEU A 98 29.35 -19.08 26.63
CA LEU A 98 30.58 -18.33 26.83
C LEU A 98 30.51 -16.94 26.16
N GLU A 99 30.06 -16.87 24.90
CA GLU A 99 29.89 -15.60 24.19
C GLU A 99 28.89 -14.68 24.91
N HIS A 100 27.82 -15.24 25.48
CA HIS A 100 26.88 -14.46 26.29
C HIS A 100 27.56 -13.82 27.50
N ARG A 101 28.43 -14.57 28.21
CA ARG A 101 29.21 -14.03 29.34
C ARG A 101 30.23 -12.98 28.88
N TYR A 102 30.90 -13.20 27.75
CA TYR A 102 31.73 -12.17 27.13
C TYR A 102 30.95 -10.92 26.78
N ASN A 103 29.72 -11.05 26.26
CA ASN A 103 28.89 -9.89 25.95
C ASN A 103 28.57 -9.08 27.21
N LEU A 104 28.24 -9.73 28.33
CA LEU A 104 28.00 -9.06 29.61
C LEU A 104 29.27 -8.36 30.14
N PHE A 105 30.42 -9.03 30.05
CA PHE A 105 31.70 -8.45 30.45
C PHE A 105 32.06 -7.23 29.59
N LEU A 106 32.02 -7.36 28.26
CA LEU A 106 32.33 -6.29 27.33
C LEU A 106 31.35 -5.12 27.43
N ALA A 107 30.06 -5.39 27.66
CA ALA A 107 29.06 -4.35 27.96
C ALA A 107 29.46 -3.52 29.18
N SER A 108 30.07 -4.12 30.20
CA SER A 108 30.55 -3.37 31.37
C SER A 108 31.75 -2.46 31.06
N LEU A 109 32.61 -2.85 30.11
CA LEU A 109 33.70 -2.01 29.62
C LEU A 109 33.20 -0.86 28.76
N ILE A 110 32.18 -1.11 27.93
CA ILE A 110 31.49 -0.08 27.13
C ILE A 110 30.81 0.94 28.04
N GLN A 111 30.11 0.50 29.09
CA GLN A 111 29.48 1.38 30.09
C GLN A 111 30.51 2.26 30.83
N ALA A 112 31.73 1.76 31.00
CA ALA A 112 32.83 2.53 31.55
C ALA A 112 33.48 3.49 30.54
N ASN A 113 32.90 3.63 29.34
CA ASN A 113 33.33 4.47 28.24
C ASN A 113 34.79 4.23 27.82
N LEU A 114 35.21 2.96 27.81
CA LEU A 114 36.55 2.58 27.34
C LEU A 114 36.60 2.56 25.81
N GLU A 115 37.68 3.07 25.26
CA GLU A 115 37.95 3.01 23.82
C GLU A 115 38.40 1.61 23.37
N TYR A 116 38.23 1.30 22.08
CA TYR A 116 38.61 0.01 21.50
C TYR A 116 40.02 -0.48 21.91
N GLN A 117 41.03 0.39 21.78
CA GLN A 117 42.42 0.02 22.08
C GLN A 117 42.62 -0.31 23.57
N ALA A 118 41.93 0.40 24.47
CA ALA A 118 41.96 0.12 25.89
C ALA A 118 41.26 -1.22 26.20
N ILE A 119 40.09 -1.46 25.62
CA ILE A 119 39.36 -2.73 25.76
C ILE A 119 40.22 -3.90 25.27
N PHE A 120 40.80 -3.80 24.07
CA PHE A 120 41.61 -4.85 23.48
C PHE A 120 42.87 -5.14 24.30
N THR A 121 43.58 -4.10 24.74
CA THR A 121 44.78 -4.24 25.58
C THR A 121 44.46 -4.90 26.93
N LEU A 122 43.35 -4.51 27.56
CA LEU A 122 42.89 -5.14 28.80
C LEU A 122 42.54 -6.60 28.59
N CYS A 123 41.75 -6.91 27.55
CA CYS A 123 41.37 -8.29 27.24
C CYS A 123 42.59 -9.16 26.96
N LYS A 124 43.59 -8.63 26.24
CA LYS A 124 44.85 -9.32 25.98
C LYS A 124 45.63 -9.61 27.27
N SER A 125 45.78 -8.60 28.14
CA SER A 125 46.48 -8.77 29.40
C SER A 125 45.76 -9.77 30.32
N PHE A 126 44.42 -9.71 30.37
CA PHE A 126 43.61 -10.65 31.15
C PHE A 126 43.73 -12.07 30.62
N GLU A 127 43.69 -12.25 29.30
CA GLU A 127 43.84 -13.54 28.65
C GLU A 127 45.22 -14.15 28.92
N GLU A 128 46.30 -13.38 28.77
CA GLU A 128 47.67 -13.84 29.07
C GLU A 128 47.82 -14.30 30.52
N LYS A 129 47.30 -13.51 31.48
CA LYS A 129 47.34 -13.86 32.91
C LYS A 129 46.44 -15.04 33.25
N TRP A 130 45.29 -15.17 32.59
CA TRP A 130 44.37 -16.27 32.79
C TRP A 130 44.89 -17.59 32.21
N ASN A 131 45.55 -17.53 31.05
CA ASN A 131 46.23 -18.69 30.47
C ASN A 131 47.36 -19.17 31.38
N PHE A 132 48.18 -18.24 31.90
CA PHE A 132 49.19 -18.57 32.92
C PHE A 132 48.59 -19.21 34.18
N TYR A 133 47.48 -18.66 34.69
CA TYR A 133 46.77 -19.23 35.84
C TYR A 133 46.30 -20.67 35.56
N ARG A 134 45.70 -20.88 34.38
CA ARG A 134 45.20 -22.19 33.93
C ARG A 134 46.29 -23.24 33.75
N GLU A 135 47.46 -22.84 33.27
CA GLU A 135 48.59 -23.75 33.09
C GLU A 135 49.13 -24.27 34.43
N ILE A 136 49.13 -23.42 35.47
CA ILE A 136 49.64 -23.76 36.80
C ILE A 136 48.58 -24.45 37.65
N ASP A 137 47.33 -23.99 37.60
CA ASP A 137 46.20 -24.54 38.36
C ASP A 137 44.98 -24.80 37.46
N PRO A 138 44.98 -25.92 36.70
CA PRO A 138 43.88 -26.27 35.80
C PRO A 138 42.53 -26.50 36.49
N GLN A 139 42.54 -26.74 37.81
CA GLN A 139 41.33 -26.98 38.59
C GLN A 139 40.77 -25.72 39.28
N PHE A 140 41.49 -24.59 39.19
CA PHE A 140 41.13 -23.29 39.76
C PHE A 140 40.86 -23.33 41.27
N LYS A 141 41.69 -24.06 42.03
CA LYS A 141 41.58 -24.22 43.48
C LYS A 141 42.51 -23.31 44.27
N ASP A 142 43.60 -22.83 43.68
CA ASP A 142 44.58 -21.98 44.31
C ASP A 142 44.12 -20.51 44.30
N LYS A 143 43.45 -20.14 45.39
CA LYS A 143 42.98 -18.77 45.64
C LYS A 143 44.13 -17.79 45.89
N ALA A 144 45.28 -18.26 46.39
CA ALA A 144 46.43 -17.40 46.64
C ALA A 144 47.07 -16.99 45.32
N LEU A 145 47.24 -17.94 44.39
CA LEU A 145 47.73 -17.68 43.04
C LEU A 145 46.80 -16.73 42.26
N PHE A 146 45.47 -16.95 42.32
CA PHE A 146 44.50 -16.02 41.73
C PHE A 146 44.62 -14.61 42.32
N GLY A 147 44.75 -14.51 43.66
CA GLY A 147 44.96 -13.24 44.35
C GLY A 147 46.22 -12.51 43.89
N SER A 148 47.36 -13.20 43.81
CA SER A 148 48.62 -12.61 43.33
C SER A 148 48.55 -12.16 41.88
N ILE A 149 47.86 -12.89 40.99
CA ILE A 149 47.63 -12.47 39.61
C ILE A 149 46.76 -11.22 39.58
N ARG A 150 45.66 -11.22 40.34
CA ARG A 150 44.75 -10.09 40.47
C ARG A 150 45.46 -8.82 40.95
N GLU A 151 46.38 -8.94 41.90
CA GLU A 151 47.17 -7.82 42.44
C GLU A 151 48.13 -7.18 41.42
N THR A 152 48.40 -7.83 40.29
CA THR A 152 49.20 -7.23 39.20
C THR A 152 48.46 -6.12 38.44
N PHE A 153 47.14 -6.01 38.60
CA PHE A 153 46.29 -5.02 37.97
C PHE A 153 46.01 -3.83 38.90
N SER A 154 45.74 -2.66 38.32
CA SER A 154 45.29 -1.50 39.10
C SER A 154 43.93 -1.77 39.77
N ALA A 155 43.58 -1.04 40.83
CA ALA A 155 42.32 -1.25 41.55
C ALA A 155 41.07 -1.20 40.64
N LYS A 156 41.10 -0.38 39.59
CA LYS A 156 40.01 -0.29 38.60
C LYS A 156 39.96 -1.53 37.70
N GLU A 157 41.12 -1.99 37.24
CA GLU A 157 41.25 -3.15 36.37
C GLU A 157 40.98 -4.47 37.10
N GLN A 158 41.28 -4.54 38.40
CA GLN A 158 40.93 -5.68 39.25
C GLN A 158 39.43 -5.99 39.19
N ALA A 159 38.58 -4.97 39.27
CA ALA A 159 37.13 -5.14 39.15
C ALA A 159 36.70 -5.66 37.77
N TYR A 160 37.43 -5.34 36.71
CA TYR A 160 37.18 -5.89 35.37
C TYR A 160 37.72 -7.31 35.24
N PHE A 161 38.90 -7.59 35.80
CA PHE A 161 39.50 -8.91 35.82
C PHE A 161 38.62 -9.92 36.57
N ASP A 162 38.02 -9.51 37.70
CA ASP A 162 37.08 -10.33 38.45
C ASP A 162 35.84 -10.71 37.59
N LYS A 163 35.31 -9.75 36.80
CA LYS A 163 34.20 -10.01 35.87
C LYS A 163 34.61 -10.90 34.69
N PHE A 164 35.83 -10.73 34.19
CA PHE A 164 36.39 -11.58 33.14
C PHE A 164 36.59 -13.02 33.64
N ALA A 165 37.19 -13.21 34.82
CA ALA A 165 37.38 -14.51 35.44
C ALA A 165 36.04 -15.24 35.65
N ALA A 166 34.98 -14.51 36.03
CA ALA A 166 33.63 -15.05 36.18
C ALA A 166 33.01 -15.55 34.85
N CYS A 167 33.60 -15.25 33.70
CA CYS A 167 33.15 -15.82 32.43
C CYS A 167 33.42 -17.33 32.36
N PHE A 168 34.42 -17.83 33.08
CA PHE A 168 34.85 -19.23 33.02
C PHE A 168 34.34 -20.03 34.23
N THR A 169 33.60 -21.09 33.95
CA THR A 169 33.17 -22.10 34.92
C THR A 169 33.81 -23.45 34.56
N GLN A 170 33.82 -24.43 35.48
CA GLN A 170 34.38 -25.77 35.19
C GLN A 170 33.75 -26.43 33.95
N ASP A 171 32.46 -26.16 33.69
CA ASP A 171 31.73 -26.67 32.52
C ASP A 171 32.02 -25.93 31.20
N SER A 172 32.68 -24.75 31.24
CA SER A 172 32.91 -23.91 30.05
C SER A 172 34.33 -24.02 29.49
N LEU A 173 35.11 -25.02 29.91
CA LEU A 173 36.51 -25.19 29.55
C LEU A 173 36.73 -25.94 28.24
N SER A 174 35.73 -26.65 27.72
CA SER A 174 35.81 -27.39 26.46
C SER A 174 35.69 -26.50 25.22
N ASP A 175 35.03 -25.34 25.33
CA ASP A 175 34.71 -24.44 24.21
C ASP A 175 35.42 -23.08 24.35
N PHE A 176 36.71 -23.10 24.70
CA PHE A 176 37.47 -21.87 24.91
C PHE A 176 37.63 -21.08 23.60
N ILE A 177 37.01 -19.90 23.56
CA ILE A 177 37.25 -18.88 22.55
C ILE A 177 38.12 -17.79 23.19
N PRO A 178 39.32 -17.48 22.68
CA PRO A 178 40.12 -16.34 23.13
C PRO A 178 39.29 -15.06 23.11
N ILE A 179 39.22 -14.35 24.23
CA ILE A 179 38.43 -13.11 24.33
C ILE A 179 38.99 -12.03 23.40
N THR A 180 40.31 -12.03 23.17
CA THR A 180 40.96 -11.14 22.21
C THR A 180 40.43 -11.36 20.79
N SER A 181 40.39 -12.62 20.32
CA SER A 181 39.82 -12.97 19.01
C SER A 181 38.33 -12.63 18.92
N TYR A 182 37.60 -12.77 20.03
CA TYR A 182 36.19 -12.37 20.10
C TYR A 182 36.00 -10.85 19.90
N VAL A 183 36.79 -10.04 20.62
CA VAL A 183 36.77 -8.58 20.52
C VAL A 183 37.21 -8.11 19.12
N GLU A 184 38.27 -8.69 18.56
CA GLU A 184 38.72 -8.40 17.20
C GLU A 184 37.64 -8.71 16.16
N ASN A 185 36.93 -9.84 16.30
CA ASN A 185 35.84 -10.20 15.40
C ASN A 185 34.69 -9.19 15.50
N LEU A 186 34.27 -8.82 16.72
CA LEU A 186 33.24 -7.79 16.91
C LEU A 186 33.64 -6.45 16.26
N HIS A 187 34.89 -6.03 16.45
CA HIS A 187 35.41 -4.81 15.87
C HIS A 187 35.45 -4.88 14.34
N PHE A 188 35.97 -5.98 13.79
CA PHE A 188 36.02 -6.22 12.36
C PHE A 188 34.63 -6.22 11.71
N GLN A 189 33.65 -6.89 12.34
CA GLN A 189 32.26 -6.87 11.90
C GLN A 189 31.71 -5.43 11.89
N GLN A 190 32.01 -4.66 12.93
CA GLN A 190 31.52 -3.30 13.09
C GLN A 190 32.05 -2.39 11.98
N VAL A 191 33.36 -2.42 11.77
CA VAL A 191 34.08 -1.63 10.76
C VAL A 191 33.64 -2.04 9.35
N THR A 192 33.51 -3.34 9.10
CA THR A 192 33.07 -3.86 7.80
C THR A 192 31.65 -3.42 7.47
N HIS A 193 30.74 -3.52 8.44
CA HIS A 193 29.36 -3.06 8.25
C HIS A 193 29.29 -1.53 8.12
N PHE A 194 30.07 -0.79 8.92
CA PHE A 194 30.18 0.67 8.80
C PHE A 194 30.63 1.08 7.40
N LYS A 195 31.64 0.42 6.84
CA LYS A 195 32.10 0.69 5.48
C LYS A 195 30.96 0.51 4.47
N LYS A 196 30.21 -0.59 4.56
CA LYS A 196 29.04 -0.82 3.69
C LYS A 196 27.99 0.29 3.83
N CYS A 197 27.66 0.70 5.06
CA CYS A 197 26.67 1.76 5.29
C CYS A 197 27.16 3.13 4.85
N LYS A 198 28.46 3.41 5.01
CA LYS A 198 29.11 4.63 4.56
C LYS A 198 29.12 4.71 3.03
N ASP A 199 29.54 3.65 2.35
CA ASP A 199 29.54 3.56 0.88
C ASP A 199 28.10 3.72 0.34
N TYR A 200 27.11 3.14 1.02
CA TYR A 200 25.69 3.34 0.70
C TYR A 200 25.27 4.82 0.83
N LYS A 201 25.60 5.47 1.96
CA LYS A 201 25.33 6.89 2.18
C LYS A 201 25.99 7.78 1.13
N GLU A 202 27.23 7.48 0.74
CA GLU A 202 27.92 8.20 -0.34
C GLU A 202 27.22 8.00 -1.69
N SER A 203 26.74 6.78 -1.98
CA SER A 203 25.97 6.48 -3.19
C SER A 203 24.62 7.21 -3.28
N MET A 204 24.10 7.72 -2.15
CA MET A 204 22.89 8.55 -2.14
C MET A 204 23.14 9.95 -2.70
N GLY A 205 24.38 10.46 -2.67
CA GLY A 205 24.70 11.81 -3.13
C GLY A 205 23.89 12.88 -2.40
N SER A 206 23.22 13.76 -3.15
CA SER A 206 22.39 14.87 -2.62
C SER A 206 20.92 14.51 -2.37
N ARG A 207 20.55 13.23 -2.42
CA ARG A 207 19.16 12.78 -2.20
C ARG A 207 18.67 13.12 -0.80
N LYS A 208 17.37 13.39 -0.70
CA LYS A 208 16.69 13.57 0.59
C LYS A 208 16.47 12.24 1.31
N TYR A 209 16.20 12.28 2.61
CA TYR A 209 15.98 11.09 3.45
C TYR A 209 14.78 10.24 3.02
N ASP A 210 13.78 10.85 2.37
CA ASP A 210 12.59 10.20 1.82
C ASP A 210 12.74 9.80 0.34
N GLU A 211 13.91 10.04 -0.25
CA GLU A 211 14.21 9.69 -1.64
C GLU A 211 15.02 8.40 -1.71
N ILE A 212 14.52 7.43 -2.50
CA ILE A 212 15.14 6.12 -2.69
C ILE A 212 15.36 5.81 -4.16
N CYS A 213 16.30 4.93 -4.49
CA CYS A 213 16.51 4.51 -5.87
C CYS A 213 15.59 3.33 -6.22
N CYS A 214 14.79 3.46 -7.28
CA CYS A 214 14.00 2.37 -7.81
C CYS A 214 14.91 1.24 -8.32
N PRO A 215 14.76 -0.01 -7.86
CA PRO A 215 15.63 -1.11 -8.31
C PRO A 215 15.51 -1.37 -9.81
N SER A 216 14.30 -1.21 -10.36
CA SER A 216 13.98 -1.56 -11.75
C SER A 216 14.37 -0.46 -12.72
N THR A 217 14.08 0.80 -12.39
CA THR A 217 14.30 1.93 -13.30
C THR A 217 15.57 2.73 -13.00
N ARG A 218 16.20 2.49 -11.85
CA ARG A 218 17.34 3.25 -11.29
C ARG A 218 17.07 4.75 -11.10
N ALA A 219 15.82 5.18 -11.27
CA ALA A 219 15.39 6.55 -11.04
C ALA A 219 15.07 6.78 -9.56
N VAL A 220 15.17 8.03 -9.12
CA VAL A 220 14.88 8.42 -7.74
C VAL A 220 13.37 8.49 -7.55
N ILE A 221 12.87 7.88 -6.47
CA ILE A 221 11.48 7.87 -6.03
C ILE A 221 11.37 8.74 -4.79
N ASP A 222 10.37 9.61 -4.76
CA ASP A 222 9.89 10.26 -3.53
C ASP A 222 8.97 9.27 -2.80
N GLY A 223 9.52 8.54 -1.83
CA GLY A 223 8.82 7.45 -1.15
C GLY A 223 7.62 7.97 -0.35
N LYS A 224 7.78 9.13 0.30
CA LYS A 224 6.70 9.74 1.09
C LYS A 224 5.50 10.11 0.22
N LYS A 225 5.71 10.79 -0.92
CA LYS A 225 4.61 11.11 -1.83
C LYS A 225 3.98 9.86 -2.43
N SER A 226 4.79 8.87 -2.78
CA SER A 226 4.29 7.62 -3.35
C SER A 226 3.33 6.90 -2.38
N LEU A 227 3.70 6.81 -1.09
CA LEU A 227 2.86 6.19 -0.06
C LEU A 227 1.49 6.88 0.14
N LEU A 228 1.38 8.17 -0.17
CA LEU A 228 0.11 8.91 -0.10
C LEU A 228 -0.86 8.61 -1.25
N THR A 229 -0.44 7.84 -2.26
CA THR A 229 -1.24 7.59 -3.47
C THR A 229 -2.06 6.30 -3.44
N ARG A 230 -2.15 5.61 -2.30
CA ARG A 230 -2.82 4.30 -2.21
C ARG A 230 -4.23 4.29 -2.80
N ASP A 231 -5.10 5.23 -2.39
CA ASP A 231 -6.48 5.29 -2.89
C ASP A 231 -6.56 5.50 -4.41
N ALA A 232 -5.63 6.30 -4.95
CA ALA A 232 -5.50 6.51 -6.39
C ALA A 232 -5.00 5.23 -7.07
N ALA A 233 -3.98 4.58 -6.53
CA ALA A 233 -3.43 3.33 -7.05
C ALA A 233 -4.49 2.21 -7.07
N ASP A 234 -5.22 2.01 -5.97
CA ASP A 234 -6.33 1.05 -5.87
C ASP A 234 -7.38 1.32 -6.94
N SER A 235 -7.72 2.59 -7.14
CA SER A 235 -8.70 2.97 -8.14
C SER A 235 -8.19 2.78 -9.57
N PHE A 236 -6.92 3.06 -9.80
CA PHE A 236 -6.28 2.82 -11.10
C PHE A 236 -6.26 1.33 -11.42
N VAL A 237 -5.78 0.48 -10.51
CA VAL A 237 -5.67 -0.97 -10.72
C VAL A 237 -7.06 -1.56 -10.95
N ALA A 238 -8.08 -1.16 -10.19
CA ALA A 238 -9.45 -1.60 -10.42
C ALA A 238 -9.99 -1.21 -11.82
N ILE A 239 -9.74 0.03 -12.26
CA ILE A 239 -10.11 0.47 -13.61
C ILE A 239 -9.34 -0.33 -14.67
N TYR A 240 -8.05 -0.54 -14.47
CA TYR A 240 -7.21 -1.33 -15.36
C TYR A 240 -7.76 -2.75 -15.54
N MET A 241 -8.14 -3.42 -14.45
CA MET A 241 -8.69 -4.79 -14.52
C MET A 241 -10.01 -4.85 -15.30
N VAL A 242 -10.85 -3.82 -15.20
CA VAL A 242 -12.07 -3.74 -16.01
C VAL A 242 -11.72 -3.58 -17.49
N LEU A 243 -10.81 -2.67 -17.82
CA LEU A 243 -10.37 -2.47 -19.21
C LEU A 243 -9.77 -3.76 -19.79
N ALA A 244 -8.94 -4.47 -19.01
CA ALA A 244 -8.37 -5.77 -19.37
C ALA A 244 -9.46 -6.81 -19.62
N SER A 245 -10.46 -6.89 -18.74
CA SER A 245 -11.61 -7.80 -18.90
C SER A 245 -12.44 -7.45 -20.15
N MET A 246 -12.71 -6.17 -20.40
CA MET A 246 -13.41 -5.69 -21.61
C MET A 246 -12.65 -6.03 -22.90
N ALA A 247 -11.31 -5.94 -22.87
CA ALA A 247 -10.44 -6.27 -23.99
C ALA A 247 -10.06 -7.76 -24.06
N ARG A 248 -10.60 -8.60 -23.16
CA ARG A 248 -10.31 -10.05 -23.08
C ARG A 248 -8.83 -10.38 -22.94
N VAL A 249 -8.12 -9.59 -22.13
CA VAL A 249 -6.71 -9.83 -21.82
C VAL A 249 -6.62 -10.83 -20.67
N GLU A 250 -6.07 -12.00 -20.97
CA GLU A 250 -5.86 -13.08 -20.00
C GLU A 250 -4.36 -13.34 -19.88
N THR A 251 -3.67 -12.60 -18.99
CA THR A 251 -2.28 -12.91 -18.60
C THR A 251 -2.27 -13.60 -17.25
N ASP A 252 -1.24 -14.39 -16.96
CA ASP A 252 -1.11 -15.12 -15.70
C ASP A 252 -1.15 -14.18 -14.49
N GLU A 253 -0.56 -12.99 -14.59
CA GLU A 253 -0.53 -12.01 -13.51
C GLU A 253 -1.91 -11.41 -13.24
N ILE A 254 -2.67 -11.11 -14.30
CA ILE A 254 -4.06 -10.62 -14.17
C ILE A 254 -4.94 -11.71 -13.56
N GLN A 255 -4.82 -12.96 -14.03
CA GLN A 255 -5.63 -14.06 -13.50
C GLN A 255 -5.28 -14.40 -12.06
N ALA A 256 -3.99 -14.42 -11.71
CA ALA A 256 -3.52 -14.62 -10.35
C ALA A 256 -4.02 -13.51 -9.41
N PHE A 257 -3.94 -12.25 -9.85
CA PHE A 257 -4.47 -11.12 -9.08
C PHE A 257 -5.99 -11.24 -8.89
N LEU A 258 -6.76 -11.43 -9.97
CA LEU A 258 -8.21 -11.55 -9.90
C LEU A 258 -8.68 -12.77 -9.10
N GLY A 259 -7.93 -13.88 -9.11
CA GLY A 259 -8.21 -15.07 -8.32
C GLY A 259 -8.12 -14.85 -6.81
N LYS A 260 -7.43 -13.81 -6.36
CA LYS A 260 -7.33 -13.41 -4.95
C LYS A 260 -8.43 -12.42 -4.51
N GLN A 261 -9.11 -11.79 -5.47
CA GLN A 261 -10.08 -10.74 -5.18
C GLN A 261 -11.47 -11.29 -4.83
N GLU A 262 -12.26 -10.47 -4.16
CA GLU A 262 -13.68 -10.76 -3.91
C GLU A 262 -14.47 -10.87 -5.22
N SER A 263 -15.54 -11.68 -5.18
CA SER A 263 -16.34 -12.00 -6.37
C SER A 263 -16.97 -10.78 -7.07
N ASP A 264 -17.12 -9.65 -6.37
CA ASP A 264 -17.70 -8.42 -6.91
C ASP A 264 -16.65 -7.34 -7.25
N TYR A 265 -15.35 -7.65 -7.15
CA TYR A 265 -14.26 -6.72 -7.45
C TYR A 265 -14.37 -6.06 -8.83
N LEU A 266 -14.62 -6.84 -9.88
CA LEU A 266 -14.77 -6.28 -11.24
C LEU A 266 -16.01 -5.40 -11.38
N ARG A 267 -17.09 -5.68 -10.64
CA ARG A 267 -18.29 -4.84 -10.61
C ARG A 267 -17.99 -3.50 -9.93
N LEU A 268 -17.27 -3.51 -8.81
CA LEU A 268 -16.83 -2.29 -8.12
C LEU A 268 -15.82 -1.49 -8.98
N GLY A 269 -14.91 -2.19 -9.67
CA GLY A 269 -14.02 -1.58 -10.65
C GLY A 269 -14.79 -0.91 -11.78
N GLU A 270 -15.86 -1.52 -12.27
CA GLU A 270 -16.68 -0.94 -13.34
C GLU A 270 -17.34 0.36 -12.89
N GLN A 271 -17.79 0.42 -11.63
CA GLN A 271 -18.31 1.66 -11.02
C GLN A 271 -17.21 2.72 -10.91
N LYS A 272 -15.98 2.35 -10.57
CA LYS A 272 -14.84 3.28 -10.54
C LYS A 272 -14.55 3.85 -11.94
N LEU A 273 -14.54 3.01 -12.97
CA LEU A 273 -14.34 3.44 -14.36
C LEU A 273 -15.45 4.40 -14.79
N TYR A 274 -16.71 4.11 -14.46
CA TYR A 274 -17.83 5.01 -14.72
C TYR A 274 -17.62 6.37 -14.04
N ARG A 275 -17.34 6.38 -12.73
CA ARG A 275 -17.10 7.61 -11.96
C ARG A 275 -15.92 8.41 -12.54
N TYR A 276 -14.88 7.72 -12.98
CA TYR A 276 -13.72 8.34 -13.64
C TYR A 276 -14.10 9.02 -14.96
N LEU A 277 -14.94 8.39 -15.79
CA LEU A 277 -15.40 9.00 -17.05
C LEU A 277 -16.21 10.28 -16.83
N GLN A 278 -16.97 10.37 -15.73
CA GLN A 278 -17.77 11.54 -15.37
C GLN A 278 -16.90 12.65 -14.75
N ASN A 279 -16.06 12.32 -13.77
CA ASN A 279 -15.21 13.29 -13.10
C ASN A 279 -13.81 12.73 -12.81
N PRO A 280 -12.88 12.83 -13.78
CA PRO A 280 -11.51 12.33 -13.64
C PRO A 280 -10.73 12.97 -12.47
N ARG A 281 -11.12 14.18 -12.03
CA ARG A 281 -10.41 14.93 -11.00
C ARG A 281 -10.54 14.30 -9.62
N LEU A 282 -11.59 13.50 -9.37
CA LEU A 282 -11.82 12.85 -8.08
C LEU A 282 -10.82 11.73 -7.75
N PHE A 283 -10.04 11.29 -8.74
CA PHE A 283 -9.17 10.11 -8.61
C PHE A 283 -7.71 10.45 -8.30
N GLY A 284 -7.34 11.74 -8.27
CA GLY A 284 -5.96 12.15 -7.98
C GLY A 284 -4.92 11.69 -9.02
N PHE A 285 -5.34 11.20 -10.19
CA PHE A 285 -4.44 10.71 -11.23
C PHE A 285 -3.57 11.82 -11.82
N THR A 286 -2.27 11.51 -12.00
CA THR A 286 -1.31 12.35 -12.72
C THR A 286 -1.60 12.38 -14.22
N SER A 287 -0.93 13.27 -14.96
CA SER A 287 -1.03 13.34 -16.42
C SER A 287 -0.64 12.01 -17.07
N ALA A 288 0.51 11.42 -16.73
CA ALA A 288 0.90 10.11 -17.24
C ALA A 288 -0.12 8.99 -16.93
N THR A 289 -0.72 9.01 -15.74
CA THR A 289 -1.75 8.02 -15.36
C THR A 289 -3.00 8.15 -16.23
N ARG A 290 -3.45 9.37 -16.49
CA ARG A 290 -4.62 9.64 -17.35
C ARG A 290 -4.34 9.28 -18.80
N GLU A 291 -3.16 9.64 -19.31
CA GLU A 291 -2.75 9.30 -20.68
C GLU A 291 -2.74 7.78 -20.89
N LEU A 292 -2.21 7.04 -19.92
CA LEU A 292 -2.20 5.57 -19.99
C LEU A 292 -3.61 4.98 -20.03
N LEU A 293 -4.55 5.53 -19.26
CA LEU A 293 -5.97 5.13 -19.33
C LEU A 293 -6.59 5.44 -20.70
N LEU A 294 -6.29 6.61 -21.29
CA LEU A 294 -6.76 6.98 -22.62
C LEU A 294 -6.22 6.00 -23.68
N GLU A 295 -4.93 5.67 -23.61
CA GLU A 295 -4.27 4.68 -24.48
C GLU A 295 -4.91 3.30 -24.40
N MET A 296 -5.45 2.90 -23.25
CA MET A 296 -6.07 1.58 -23.03
C MET A 296 -7.56 1.51 -23.41
N GLY A 297 -8.12 2.56 -23.99
CA GLY A 297 -9.47 2.53 -24.55
C GLY A 297 -10.50 3.37 -23.81
N VAL A 298 -10.14 4.07 -22.71
CA VAL A 298 -11.06 5.01 -22.04
C VAL A 298 -11.58 6.07 -23.02
N ALA A 299 -10.76 6.52 -23.96
CA ALA A 299 -11.19 7.48 -24.99
C ALA A 299 -12.36 6.91 -25.84
N LYS A 300 -12.26 5.64 -26.24
CA LYS A 300 -13.32 4.94 -26.97
C LYS A 300 -14.58 4.80 -26.11
N ILE A 301 -14.44 4.38 -24.85
CA ILE A 301 -15.57 4.29 -23.92
C ILE A 301 -16.27 5.64 -23.80
N LYS A 302 -15.52 6.73 -23.63
CA LYS A 302 -16.08 8.08 -23.48
C LYS A 302 -16.86 8.53 -24.72
N LEU A 303 -16.39 8.21 -25.92
CA LEU A 303 -17.08 8.55 -27.18
C LEU A 303 -18.38 7.74 -27.35
N THR A 304 -18.37 6.47 -26.95
CA THR A 304 -19.53 5.57 -27.09
C THR A 304 -20.54 5.76 -25.95
N PHE A 305 -20.09 6.20 -24.78
CA PHE A 305 -20.91 6.36 -23.58
C PHE A 305 -21.72 7.67 -23.62
N LYS A 306 -22.91 7.62 -24.23
CA LYS A 306 -23.89 8.74 -24.31
C LYS A 306 -24.82 8.84 -23.10
N GLY A 307 -24.30 8.66 -21.88
CA GLY A 307 -25.09 8.53 -20.64
C GLY A 307 -24.88 9.64 -19.62
N ASP A 308 -24.45 10.83 -20.03
CA ASP A 308 -24.20 11.95 -19.13
C ASP A 308 -25.51 12.71 -18.80
N TYR A 309 -26.01 12.52 -17.58
CA TYR A 309 -27.14 13.26 -17.01
C TYR A 309 -26.69 14.26 -15.94
N THR A 310 -25.42 14.68 -15.94
CA THR A 310 -24.88 15.62 -14.95
C THR A 310 -25.63 16.95 -14.94
N HIS A 311 -26.14 17.42 -16.07
CA HIS A 311 -27.02 18.60 -16.15
C HIS A 311 -28.32 18.47 -15.33
N LEU A 312 -28.73 17.24 -14.98
CA LEU A 312 -29.89 16.95 -14.14
C LEU A 312 -29.52 16.62 -12.68
N TRP A 313 -28.24 16.64 -12.31
CA TRP A 313 -27.76 16.21 -10.99
C TRP A 313 -26.87 17.27 -10.33
N SER A 314 -27.35 17.89 -9.24
CA SER A 314 -26.58 18.87 -8.46
C SER A 314 -25.99 18.24 -7.21
N LEU A 315 -24.66 18.29 -7.06
CA LEU A 315 -23.95 17.74 -5.90
C LEU A 315 -24.04 18.60 -4.64
N HIS A 316 -24.33 19.89 -4.79
CA HIS A 316 -24.22 20.87 -3.69
C HIS A 316 -25.56 21.49 -3.30
N GLU A 317 -26.52 21.54 -4.22
CA GLU A 317 -27.77 22.28 -4.03
C GLU A 317 -28.99 21.37 -3.86
N ALA A 318 -28.83 20.06 -4.05
CA ALA A 318 -29.92 19.11 -4.01
C ALA A 318 -29.53 17.84 -3.24
N THR A 319 -30.46 17.35 -2.42
CA THR A 319 -30.36 16.05 -1.78
C THR A 319 -30.39 14.93 -2.82
N PRO A 320 -29.86 13.72 -2.51
CA PRO A 320 -29.95 12.57 -3.41
C PRO A 320 -31.39 12.31 -3.87
N LYS A 321 -32.36 12.41 -2.96
CA LYS A 321 -33.79 12.25 -3.26
C LYS A 321 -34.30 13.27 -4.27
N GLN A 322 -33.96 14.55 -4.10
CA GLN A 322 -34.35 15.62 -5.03
C GLN A 322 -33.73 15.41 -6.42
N ASN A 323 -32.46 14.99 -6.48
CA ASN A 323 -31.81 14.66 -7.75
C ASN A 323 -32.47 13.47 -8.46
N VAL A 324 -32.81 12.40 -7.72
CA VAL A 324 -33.55 11.26 -8.27
C VAL A 324 -34.91 11.71 -8.80
N LEU A 325 -35.67 12.49 -8.02
CA LEU A 325 -36.96 13.03 -8.44
C LEU A 325 -36.84 13.87 -9.71
N LYS A 326 -35.88 14.79 -9.77
CA LYS A 326 -35.61 15.62 -10.95
C LYS A 326 -35.35 14.78 -12.20
N MET A 327 -34.56 13.71 -12.08
CA MET A 327 -34.28 12.82 -13.20
C MET A 327 -35.50 12.00 -13.66
N LEU A 328 -36.31 11.50 -12.73
CA LEU A 328 -37.52 10.73 -13.07
C LEU A 328 -38.62 11.62 -13.63
N ILE A 329 -38.78 12.83 -13.08
CA ILE A 329 -39.69 13.86 -13.59
C ILE A 329 -39.27 14.29 -14.99
N ASP A 330 -37.98 14.55 -15.23
CA ASP A 330 -37.47 14.86 -16.58
C ASP A 330 -37.74 13.72 -17.57
N TYR A 331 -37.53 12.46 -17.16
CA TYR A 331 -37.80 11.31 -18.03
C TYR A 331 -39.28 11.23 -18.44
N SER A 332 -40.17 11.50 -17.48
CA SER A 332 -41.62 11.38 -17.61
C SER A 332 -42.30 12.68 -18.07
N LYS A 333 -41.56 13.79 -18.15
CA LYS A 333 -42.07 15.12 -18.49
C LYS A 333 -43.27 15.54 -17.63
N MET A 334 -43.27 15.12 -16.37
CA MET A 334 -44.38 15.36 -15.42
C MET A 334 -44.49 16.82 -14.97
N ASP A 335 -43.41 17.60 -15.14
CA ASP A 335 -43.31 19.03 -14.89
C ASP A 335 -43.88 19.90 -16.03
N SER A 336 -44.30 19.30 -17.15
CA SER A 336 -44.94 20.05 -18.22
C SER A 336 -46.42 20.31 -17.94
N ALA A 337 -46.92 21.49 -18.31
CA ALA A 337 -48.35 21.80 -18.29
C ALA A 337 -49.19 20.82 -19.15
N TYR A 338 -48.58 20.21 -20.18
CA TYR A 338 -49.23 19.22 -21.04
C TYR A 338 -48.30 18.01 -21.28
N PRO A 339 -48.12 17.11 -20.31
CA PRO A 339 -47.17 16.00 -20.40
C PRO A 339 -47.46 15.07 -21.58
N ALA A 340 -48.74 14.83 -21.90
CA ALA A 340 -49.13 14.04 -23.06
C ALA A 340 -48.68 14.68 -24.39
N LEU A 341 -48.81 16.01 -24.50
CA LEU A 341 -48.44 16.77 -25.69
C LEU A 341 -46.92 16.85 -25.85
N VAL A 342 -46.17 17.11 -24.78
CA VAL A 342 -44.70 17.11 -24.81
C VAL A 342 -44.16 15.73 -25.15
N ARG A 343 -44.76 14.66 -24.62
CA ARG A 343 -44.40 13.29 -24.99
C ARG A 343 -44.74 12.98 -26.45
N PHE A 344 -45.81 13.55 -26.99
CA PHE A 344 -46.13 13.45 -28.40
C PHE A 344 -45.05 14.12 -29.26
N PHE A 345 -44.71 15.38 -28.97
CA PHE A 345 -43.68 16.10 -29.73
C PHE A 345 -42.28 15.50 -29.61
N THR A 346 -42.00 14.81 -28.52
CA THR A 346 -40.72 14.14 -28.32
C THR A 346 -40.74 12.65 -28.74
N ALA A 347 -41.80 12.20 -29.43
CA ALA A 347 -41.99 10.83 -29.89
C ALA A 347 -41.90 9.76 -28.79
N HIS A 348 -42.35 10.10 -27.58
CA HIS A 348 -42.32 9.27 -26.38
C HIS A 348 -43.69 8.73 -25.93
N THR A 349 -44.73 8.92 -26.72
CA THR A 349 -46.11 8.48 -26.42
C THR A 349 -46.27 6.97 -26.25
N GLN A 350 -45.40 6.17 -26.85
CA GLN A 350 -45.43 4.70 -26.75
C GLN A 350 -44.51 4.12 -25.65
N ARG A 351 -43.96 4.94 -24.76
CA ARG A 351 -43.14 4.45 -23.65
C ARG A 351 -44.02 3.77 -22.59
N HIS A 352 -44.03 2.44 -22.61
CA HIS A 352 -44.74 1.58 -21.66
C HIS A 352 -44.30 1.74 -20.19
N HIS A 353 -43.10 2.29 -19.92
CA HIS A 353 -42.60 2.49 -18.55
C HIS A 353 -43.21 3.70 -17.84
N HIS A 354 -44.00 4.52 -18.53
CA HIS A 354 -44.47 5.78 -17.97
C HIS A 354 -45.31 5.65 -16.69
N PRO A 355 -46.25 4.68 -16.59
CA PRO A 355 -46.97 4.44 -15.36
C PRO A 355 -46.05 3.99 -14.21
N LEU A 356 -45.04 3.16 -14.51
CA LEU A 356 -44.06 2.69 -13.52
C LEU A 356 -43.21 3.84 -12.98
N VAL A 357 -42.74 4.73 -13.85
CA VAL A 357 -41.97 5.91 -13.43
C VAL A 357 -42.83 6.85 -12.58
N LYS A 358 -44.10 7.04 -12.93
CA LYS A 358 -45.04 7.81 -12.12
C LYS A 358 -45.21 7.20 -10.72
N GLN A 359 -45.40 5.89 -10.63
CA GLN A 359 -45.48 5.19 -9.34
C GLN A 359 -44.20 5.36 -8.51
N ALA A 360 -43.03 5.31 -9.15
CA ALA A 360 -41.75 5.55 -8.48
C ALA A 360 -41.62 6.99 -7.96
N VAL A 361 -42.05 7.99 -8.74
CA VAL A 361 -42.09 9.38 -8.31
C VAL A 361 -43.03 9.54 -7.10
N ASP A 362 -44.24 9.01 -7.18
CA ASP A 362 -45.23 9.08 -6.10
C ASP A 362 -44.72 8.41 -4.81
N ALA A 363 -44.04 7.26 -4.92
CA ALA A 363 -43.41 6.55 -3.81
C ALA A 363 -42.30 7.40 -3.14
N LEU A 364 -41.41 8.00 -3.94
CA LEU A 364 -40.38 8.89 -3.42
C LEU A 364 -41.00 10.11 -2.73
N VAL A 365 -42.00 10.76 -3.32
CA VAL A 365 -42.69 11.90 -2.70
C VAL A 365 -43.29 11.51 -1.34
N LYS A 366 -43.84 10.30 -1.22
CA LYS A 366 -44.38 9.75 0.04
C LYS A 366 -43.32 9.40 1.10
N GLY A 367 -42.04 9.40 0.73
CA GLY A 367 -40.93 9.13 1.66
C GLY A 367 -40.38 7.72 1.58
N ASP A 368 -40.69 6.94 0.54
CA ASP A 368 -40.14 5.60 0.38
C ASP A 368 -38.62 5.64 0.12
N ASN A 369 -37.92 4.59 0.56
CA ASN A 369 -36.48 4.49 0.44
C ASN A 369 -36.03 4.46 -1.03
N ILE A 370 -35.07 5.31 -1.39
CA ILE A 370 -34.62 5.50 -2.77
C ILE A 370 -34.16 4.18 -3.41
N HIS A 371 -33.38 3.35 -2.69
CA HIS A 371 -32.89 2.09 -3.25
C HIS A 371 -34.04 1.12 -3.58
N ASN A 372 -34.99 0.97 -2.65
CA ASN A 372 -36.12 0.08 -2.85
C ASN A 372 -36.97 0.53 -4.04
N VAL A 373 -37.20 1.83 -4.17
CA VAL A 373 -37.97 2.38 -5.30
C VAL A 373 -37.22 2.17 -6.62
N MET A 374 -35.90 2.42 -6.67
CA MET A 374 -35.11 2.24 -7.90
C MET A 374 -35.02 0.78 -8.32
N MET A 375 -34.79 -0.13 -7.36
CA MET A 375 -34.79 -1.57 -7.60
C MET A 375 -36.15 -2.05 -8.12
N THR A 376 -37.24 -1.65 -7.49
CA THR A 376 -38.60 -2.02 -7.91
C THR A 376 -38.89 -1.51 -9.32
N LEU A 377 -38.57 -0.24 -9.60
CA LEU A 377 -38.76 0.34 -10.92
C LEU A 377 -37.95 -0.41 -12.00
N GLU A 378 -36.70 -0.76 -11.73
CA GLU A 378 -35.89 -1.56 -12.64
C GLU A 378 -36.49 -2.97 -12.87
N THR A 379 -36.84 -3.66 -11.79
CA THR A 379 -37.40 -5.02 -11.85
C THR A 379 -38.72 -5.05 -12.62
N GLU A 380 -39.64 -4.13 -12.34
CA GLU A 380 -40.93 -4.08 -13.04
C GLU A 380 -40.78 -3.65 -14.50
N ALA A 381 -39.88 -2.71 -14.81
CA ALA A 381 -39.62 -2.30 -16.19
C ALA A 381 -39.12 -3.48 -17.04
N ARG A 382 -38.22 -4.31 -16.50
CA ARG A 382 -37.67 -5.51 -17.17
C ARG A 382 -38.71 -6.57 -17.52
N LYS A 383 -39.89 -6.58 -16.87
CA LYS A 383 -40.95 -7.55 -17.16
C LYS A 383 -41.65 -7.29 -18.49
N HIS A 384 -41.53 -6.09 -19.06
CA HIS A 384 -42.22 -5.74 -20.29
C HIS A 384 -41.58 -6.45 -21.51
N PRO A 385 -42.36 -7.05 -22.44
CA PRO A 385 -41.84 -7.85 -23.55
C PRO A 385 -40.99 -7.06 -24.56
N LEU A 386 -41.17 -5.74 -24.62
CA LEU A 386 -40.39 -4.82 -25.47
C LEU A 386 -39.39 -3.98 -24.67
N PHE A 387 -38.99 -4.46 -23.49
CA PHE A 387 -38.06 -3.74 -22.65
C PHE A 387 -36.70 -3.54 -23.35
N ASN A 388 -36.23 -2.30 -23.38
CA ASN A 388 -34.94 -1.94 -23.95
C ASN A 388 -33.92 -1.72 -22.81
N GLU A 389 -33.01 -2.68 -22.63
CA GLU A 389 -31.90 -2.64 -21.65
C GLU A 389 -30.98 -1.43 -21.82
N GLU A 390 -30.93 -0.87 -23.03
CA GLU A 390 -30.12 0.31 -23.39
C GLU A 390 -30.95 1.59 -23.46
N GLY A 391 -32.24 1.49 -23.15
CA GLY A 391 -33.19 2.57 -23.22
C GLY A 391 -32.88 3.71 -22.25
N SER A 392 -33.46 4.87 -22.55
CA SER A 392 -33.29 6.13 -21.82
C SER A 392 -33.62 6.03 -20.31
N LEU A 393 -34.50 5.09 -19.91
CA LEU A 393 -34.79 4.81 -18.50
C LEU A 393 -33.62 4.12 -17.81
N MET A 394 -33.11 3.04 -18.40
CA MET A 394 -32.01 2.27 -17.81
C MET A 394 -30.73 3.08 -17.68
N ARG A 395 -30.45 3.97 -18.64
CA ARG A 395 -29.31 4.88 -18.52
C ARG A 395 -29.46 5.83 -17.32
N ARG A 396 -30.66 6.35 -17.07
CA ARG A 396 -30.95 7.20 -15.90
C ARG A 396 -30.91 6.42 -14.60
N LEU A 397 -31.48 5.22 -14.55
CA LEU A 397 -31.42 4.37 -13.35
C LEU A 397 -29.98 4.01 -13.00
N ARG A 398 -29.16 3.60 -13.98
CA ARG A 398 -27.73 3.35 -13.77
C ARG A 398 -26.98 4.58 -13.26
N PHE A 399 -27.29 5.75 -13.81
CA PHE A 399 -26.74 7.02 -13.36
C PHE A 399 -27.15 7.35 -11.91
N ILE A 400 -28.44 7.16 -11.56
CA ILE A 400 -28.96 7.35 -10.20
C ILE A 400 -28.25 6.41 -9.21
N THR A 401 -28.27 5.10 -9.48
CA THR A 401 -27.70 4.06 -8.60
C THR A 401 -26.22 4.29 -8.33
N MET A 402 -25.49 4.92 -9.24
CA MET A 402 -24.10 5.32 -9.00
C MET A 402 -23.96 6.33 -7.85
N TYR A 403 -24.83 7.35 -7.78
CA TYR A 403 -24.71 8.40 -6.76
C TYR A 403 -25.26 7.98 -5.40
N ILE A 404 -26.27 7.11 -5.39
CA ILE A 404 -26.88 6.63 -4.15
C ILE A 404 -26.22 5.35 -3.63
N GLY A 405 -25.50 4.59 -4.47
CA GLY A 405 -24.95 3.27 -4.17
C GLY A 405 -25.91 2.10 -4.49
N TYR A 406 -25.45 0.86 -4.32
CA TYR A 406 -26.34 -0.30 -4.19
C TYR A 406 -26.52 -0.58 -2.69
N GLY A 407 -27.70 -0.24 -2.16
CA GLY A 407 -28.13 -0.43 -0.76
C GLY A 407 -27.14 -1.05 0.21
N ALA A 408 -26.36 -0.22 0.90
CA ALA A 408 -25.93 -0.52 2.26
C ALA A 408 -27.06 -0.09 3.22
N ALA A 409 -27.22 -0.83 4.32
CA ALA A 409 -28.34 -0.78 5.26
C ALA A 409 -28.86 0.64 5.60
N PRO A 410 -30.19 0.80 5.82
CA PRO A 410 -30.80 2.11 6.03
C PRO A 410 -30.20 2.83 7.25
N PRO A 411 -29.75 4.09 7.14
CA PRO A 411 -29.57 4.92 8.32
C PRO A 411 -30.92 5.10 9.03
N LYS A 412 -30.89 5.10 10.36
CA LYS A 412 -32.06 5.23 11.23
C LYS A 412 -32.83 6.53 10.89
N LYS A 413 -34.08 6.35 10.45
CA LYS A 413 -35.15 7.37 10.31
C LYS A 413 -34.70 8.73 9.78
N GLU A 414 -34.82 8.93 8.47
CA GLU A 414 -34.88 10.28 7.91
C GLU A 414 -36.14 11.01 8.41
N PRO A 415 -36.05 12.31 8.73
CA PRO A 415 -37.21 13.12 9.09
C PRO A 415 -38.17 13.21 7.90
N LYS A 416 -39.47 13.17 8.20
CA LYS A 416 -40.52 13.47 7.22
C LYS A 416 -40.43 14.96 6.88
N GLU A 417 -39.91 15.29 5.71
CA GLU A 417 -39.98 16.64 5.15
C GLU A 417 -41.10 16.72 4.11
N GLU A 418 -41.99 17.69 4.32
CA GLU A 418 -43.00 18.11 3.35
C GLU A 418 -42.31 18.74 2.14
N ILE A 419 -42.44 18.09 0.99
CA ILE A 419 -42.03 18.66 -0.29
C ILE A 419 -43.23 19.40 -0.85
N THR A 420 -43.26 20.73 -0.73
CA THR A 420 -44.14 21.57 -1.54
C THR A 420 -43.59 21.68 -2.96
N LEU A 421 -44.22 20.96 -3.89
CA LEU A 421 -44.08 21.22 -5.32
C LEU A 421 -44.97 22.43 -5.65
N THR A 422 -44.37 23.58 -5.94
CA THR A 422 -45.08 24.66 -6.65
C THR A 422 -45.28 24.21 -8.09
N VAL A 423 -46.55 23.99 -8.44
CA VAL A 423 -47.04 23.68 -9.80
C VAL A 423 -46.94 24.91 -10.69
#